data_AF-A0A530GGY2-F1
#
_entry.id   AF-A0A530GGY2-F1
#
_cell.length_a   1.000
_cell.length_b   1.000
_cell.length_c   1.000
_cell.angle_alpha   90.00
_cell.angle_beta   90.00
_cell.angle_gamma   90.00
#
_symmetry.space_group_name_H-M   'P 1'
#
loop_
_entity.id
_entity.type
_entity.pdbx_description
1 polymer ?
#
loop_
_entity_poly.entity_id
_entity_poly.type
_entity_poly.pdbx_seq_one_letter_code
_entity_poly.pdbx_strand_id
1 'polypeptide(L)' 'MEKRRPTYDLEAIKTTFGSVDTLAITTSALRDAVGLGFDRAGIVEVIGGMTRKMFVKSMTTLADHRVWQ' A
#
# COMPACT_ATOMS: atom_id res chain seq x y z
N MET A 1 -15.23 6.64 -7.21
CA MET A 1 -16.06 5.40 -7.15
C MET A 1 -15.35 4.38 -6.27
N GLU A 2 -16.07 3.51 -5.55
CA GLU A 2 -15.45 2.52 -4.63
C GLU A 2 -16.06 1.11 -4.74
N LYS A 3 -15.26 0.10 -4.36
CA LYS A 3 -15.60 -1.34 -4.34
C LYS A 3 -15.20 -1.96 -2.99
N ARG A 4 -15.95 -2.98 -2.58
CA ARG A 4 -15.69 -3.80 -1.37
C ARG A 4 -14.85 -5.06 -1.64
N ARG A 5 -14.32 -5.20 -2.85
CA ARG A 5 -13.39 -6.26 -3.21
C ARG A 5 -12.06 -5.63 -3.61
N PRO A 6 -10.93 -6.21 -3.17
CA PRO A 6 -9.61 -5.70 -3.56
C PRO A 6 -9.42 -5.84 -5.07
N THR A 7 -8.87 -4.79 -5.69
CA THR A 7 -8.54 -4.82 -7.12
C THR A 7 -7.24 -5.57 -7.39
N TYR A 8 -6.28 -5.50 -6.46
CA TYR A 8 -5.00 -6.21 -6.54
C TYR A 8 -4.93 -7.34 -5.51
N ASP A 9 -4.19 -8.39 -5.85
CA ASP A 9 -3.94 -9.49 -4.92
C ASP A 9 -2.93 -9.08 -3.84
N LEU A 10 -3.21 -9.46 -2.59
CA LEU A 10 -2.39 -9.08 -1.44
C LEU A 10 -1.00 -9.71 -1.49
N GLU A 11 -0.88 -10.95 -1.96
CA GLU A 11 0.43 -11.62 -2.05
C GLU A 11 1.27 -10.99 -3.15
N ALA A 12 0.66 -10.59 -4.26
CA ALA A 12 1.35 -9.82 -5.29
C ALA A 12 1.86 -8.46 -4.76
N ILE A 13 1.08 -7.76 -3.93
CA ILE A 13 1.52 -6.51 -3.26
C ILE A 13 2.75 -6.80 -2.36
N LYS A 14 2.67 -7.84 -1.52
CA LYS A 14 3.77 -8.23 -0.62
C LYS A 14 5.02 -8.60 -1.38
N THR A 15 4.91 -9.35 -2.47
CA THR A 15 6.08 -9.69 -3.31
C THR A 15 6.68 -8.44 -3.95
N THR A 16 5.84 -7.54 -4.48
CA THR A 16 6.31 -6.34 -5.19
C THR A 16 7.02 -5.37 -4.25
N PHE A 17 6.48 -5.15 -3.04
CA PHE A 17 6.99 -4.17 -2.08
C PHE A 17 7.66 -4.80 -0.85
N GLY A 18 8.03 -6.08 -0.95
CA GLY A 18 8.55 -6.88 0.18
C GLY A 18 10.01 -6.63 0.54
N SER A 19 10.66 -5.63 -0.07
CA SER A 19 12.03 -5.25 0.24
C SER A 19 12.20 -3.74 0.20
N VAL A 20 13.21 -3.22 0.90
CA VAL A 20 13.54 -1.80 0.90
C VAL A 20 13.92 -1.31 -0.50
N ASP A 21 14.54 -2.18 -1.31
CA ASP A 21 15.00 -1.86 -2.66
C ASP A 21 13.84 -1.78 -3.67
N THR A 22 12.78 -2.55 -3.46
CA THR A 22 11.60 -2.57 -4.35
C THR A 22 10.44 -1.70 -3.86
N LEU A 23 10.53 -1.14 -2.65
CA LEU A 23 9.52 -0.26 -2.08
C LEU A 23 9.40 1.05 -2.88
N ALA A 24 8.31 1.19 -3.64
CA ALA A 24 7.90 2.44 -4.23
C ALA A 24 6.97 3.19 -3.26
N ILE A 25 7.36 4.41 -2.87
CA ILE A 25 6.59 5.25 -1.92
C ILE A 25 6.71 6.73 -2.30
N THR A 26 5.64 7.49 -2.09
CA THR A 26 5.67 8.94 -2.30
C THR A 26 6.43 9.63 -1.16
N THR A 27 6.99 10.81 -1.44
CA THR A 27 7.70 11.59 -0.41
C THR A 27 6.81 11.99 0.76
N SER A 28 5.52 12.27 0.50
CA SER A 28 4.56 12.60 1.57
C SER A 28 4.32 11.39 2.48
N ALA A 29 4.02 10.21 1.93
CA ALA A 29 3.80 9.00 2.72
C ALA A 29 5.05 8.59 3.51
N LEU A 30 6.25 8.77 2.96
CA LEU A 30 7.50 8.53 3.69
C LEU A 30 7.66 9.49 4.88
N ARG A 31 7.35 10.78 4.72
CA ARG A 31 7.40 11.76 5.82
C ARG A 31 6.41 11.41 6.92
N ASP A 32 5.19 11.03 6.55
CA ASP A 32 4.15 10.64 7.51
C ASP A 32 4.56 9.37 8.27
N ALA A 33 5.12 8.36 7.57
CA ALA A 33 5.65 7.15 8.20
C ALA A 33 6.77 7.44 9.19
N VAL A 34 7.72 8.33 8.82
CA VAL A 34 8.79 8.79 9.73
C VAL A 34 8.21 9.50 10.95
N GLY A 35 7.17 10.34 10.77
CA GLY A 35 6.47 10.97 11.88
C GLY A 35 5.80 9.99 12.84
N LEU A 36 5.44 8.80 12.36
CA LEU A 36 4.92 7.68 13.16
C LEU A 36 6.03 6.78 13.73
N GLY A 37 7.31 7.07 13.47
CA GLY A 37 8.45 6.29 13.94
C GLY A 37 8.86 5.13 13.04
N PHE A 38 8.33 5.05 11.81
CA PHE A 38 8.71 4.03 10.83
C PHE A 38 9.77 4.54 9.86
N ASP A 39 10.81 3.74 9.66
CA ASP A 39 11.71 3.88 8.51
C ASP A 39 11.21 3.00 7.33
N ARG A 40 11.99 2.95 6.24
CA ARG A 40 11.61 2.13 5.07
C ARG A 40 11.50 0.64 5.40
N ALA A 41 12.35 0.13 6.29
CA ALA A 41 12.30 -1.28 6.70
C ALA A 41 11.03 -1.57 7.50
N GLY A 42 10.65 -0.66 8.41
CA GLY A 42 9.39 -0.74 9.15
C GLY A 42 8.16 -0.71 8.24
N ILE A 43 8.18 0.10 7.17
CA ILE A 43 7.09 0.11 6.18
C ILE A 43 6.98 -1.24 5.46
N VAL A 44 8.11 -1.83 5.04
CA VAL A 44 8.15 -3.15 4.41
C VAL A 44 7.63 -4.23 5.36
N GLU A 45 8.01 -4.18 6.64
CA GLU A 45 7.52 -5.10 7.66
C GLU A 45 6.00 -4.99 7.84
N VAL A 46 5.45 -3.77 7.89
CA VAL A 46 4.00 -3.53 7.95
C VAL A 46 3.30 -4.14 6.73
N ILE A 47 3.81 -3.92 5.51
CA ILE A 47 3.26 -4.52 4.28
C ILE A 47 3.30 -6.06 4.36
N GLY A 48 4.43 -6.63 4.78
CA GLY A 48 4.59 -8.07 4.95
C GLY A 48 3.59 -8.68 5.94
N GLY A 49 3.30 -7.95 7.03
CA GLY A 49 2.35 -8.35 8.07
C GLY A 49 0.87 -8.18 7.72
N MET A 50 0.53 -7.57 6.58
CA MET A 50 -0.87 -7.34 6.21
C MET A 50 -1.65 -8.66 6.03
N THR A 51 -2.93 -8.64 6.43
CA THR A 51 -3.86 -9.76 6.23
C THR A 51 -5.10 -9.33 5.45
N ARG A 52 -5.82 -10.28 4.85
CA ARG A 52 -7.05 -9.99 4.09
C ARG A 52 -8.13 -9.27 4.92
N LYS A 53 -8.12 -9.41 6.24
CA LYS A 53 -9.06 -8.73 7.16
C LYS A 53 -8.78 -7.24 7.31
N MET A 54 -7.59 -6.78 6.96
CA MET A 54 -7.18 -5.36 7.01
C MET A 54 -7.60 -4.59 5.75
N PHE A 55 -8.23 -5.26 4.77
CA PHE A 55 -8.74 -4.60 3.58
C PHE A 55 -9.94 -3.69 3.93
N VAL A 56 -9.81 -2.40 3.65
CA VAL A 56 -10.87 -1.42 3.88
C VAL A 56 -11.77 -1.30 2.65
N LYS A 57 -11.19 -0.93 1.51
CA LYS A 57 -11.89 -0.75 0.23
C LYS A 57 -10.88 -0.63 -0.91
N SER A 58 -11.40 -0.68 -2.15
CA SER A 58 -10.64 -0.25 -3.32
C SER A 58 -11.37 0.89 -4.02
N MET A 59 -10.64 1.92 -4.42
CA MET A 59 -11.22 3.16 -4.93
C MET A 59 -10.48 3.70 -6.16
N THR A 60 -11.20 4.46 -6.97
CA THR A 60 -10.65 5.15 -8.13
C THR A 60 -11.17 6.58 -8.20
N THR A 61 -10.52 7.42 -9.00
CA THR A 61 -10.83 8.85 -9.14
C THR A 61 -11.51 9.16 -10.46
N LEU A 62 -12.10 10.35 -10.58
CA LEU A 62 -12.60 10.82 -11.87
C LEU A 62 -11.46 11.20 -12.83
N ALA A 63 -10.37 11.75 -12.28
CA ALA A 63 -9.21 12.18 -13.05
C ALA A 63 -8.52 11.01 -13.76
N ASP A 64 -8.45 9.85 -13.10
CA ASP A 64 -8.05 8.59 -13.72
C ASP A 64 -8.86 7.44 -13.12
N HIS A 65 -9.82 6.95 -13.91
CA HIS A 65 -10.73 5.87 -13.53
C HIS A 65 -10.17 4.46 -13.82
N ARG A 66 -8.97 4.38 -14.44
CA ARG A 66 -8.31 3.12 -14.79
C ARG A 66 -7.41 2.64 -13.66
N VAL A 67 -6.86 3.57 -12.88
CA VAL A 67 -6.03 3.26 -11.70
C VAL A 67 -6.91 3.09 -10.47
N TRP A 68 -6.72 1.97 -9.79
CA TRP A 68 -7.34 1.68 -8.49
C TRP A 68 -6.31 1.78 -7.38
N GLN A 69 -6.78 2.22 -6.21
CA GLN A 69 -6.10 2.25 -4.93
C GLN A 69 -6.77 1.24 -3.99
#